data_AF-A0A1J5VY50-F1
#
_entry.id   AF-A0A1J5VY50-F1
#
_cell.length_a   1.000
_cell.length_b   1.000
_cell.length_c   1.000
_cell.angle_alpha   90.00
_cell.angle_beta   90.00
_cell.angle_gamma   90.00
#
_symmetry.space_group_name_H-M   'P 1'
#
loop_
_entity.id
_entity.type
_entity.pdbx_description
1 polymer ?
#
loop_
_entity_poly.entity_id
_entity_poly.type
_entity_poly.pdbx_seq_one_letter_code
_entity_poly.pdbx_strand_id
1 'polypeptide(L)'
;MGERVNWKPWAVAVVVLLAHVALLLLYWDSIPDPVPVHFDASGQADRWEPKTPLHVLMMPLLSVGTVLLMVACLPPRGLARPQPVHGAASVPYSVSVAQRVEQVVHLTWRFLGWFAVAIAVAFLVSDVTTRLPVFAHMQWLAPAVWVGFTVLVIVGSLVLLVRQTSSKKIEPDAEEVARADDEFLLGVYNAPNDPMAAISVPSRPTRLIINRGQRLGKQYLMRMVVSIVAYTLFTVLVAAL
;
A
#
# COMPACT_ATOMS: atom_id res chain seq x y z
N MET A 1 -9.11 21.68 7.14
CA MET A 1 -7.81 21.33 6.53
C MET A 1 -6.79 21.19 7.65
N GLY A 2 -6.28 19.98 7.90
CA GLY A 2 -5.28 19.80 8.97
C GLY A 2 -5.26 18.46 9.71
N GLU A 3 -6.01 17.44 9.30
CA GLU A 3 -5.82 16.13 9.93
C GLU A 3 -4.39 15.62 9.64
N ARG A 4 -3.65 15.33 10.71
CA ARG A 4 -2.33 14.69 10.58
C ARG A 4 -2.56 13.27 10.10
N VAL A 5 -1.85 12.86 9.05
CA VAL A 5 -1.94 11.46 8.63
C VAL A 5 -1.48 10.56 9.77
N ASN A 6 -2.23 9.48 9.96
CA ASN A 6 -1.99 8.51 11.00
C ASN A 6 -0.76 7.64 10.67
N TRP A 7 0.38 7.99 11.26
CA TRP A 7 1.63 7.21 11.16
C TRP A 7 1.69 6.00 12.10
N LYS A 8 0.76 5.88 13.05
CA LYS A 8 0.75 4.78 14.03
C LYS A 8 0.83 3.39 13.38
N PRO A 9 -0.01 3.04 12.38
CA PRO A 9 0.08 1.70 11.80
C PRO A 9 1.41 1.45 11.07
N TRP A 10 2.02 2.48 10.48
CA TRP A 10 3.35 2.35 9.86
C TRP A 10 4.44 2.09 10.90
N ALA A 11 4.39 2.77 12.05
CA ALA A 11 5.30 2.49 13.16
C ALA A 11 5.11 1.07 13.71
N VAL A 12 3.87 0.61 13.83
CA VAL A 12 3.56 -0.78 14.22
C VAL A 12 4.12 -1.76 13.19
N ALA A 13 3.98 -1.51 11.89
CA ALA A 13 4.54 -2.36 10.85
C ALA A 13 6.08 -2.45 10.98
N VAL A 14 6.76 -1.34 11.25
CA VAL A 14 8.22 -1.34 11.52
C VAL A 14 8.56 -2.20 12.73
N VAL A 15 7.81 -2.09 13.83
CA VAL A 15 8.02 -2.93 15.02
C VAL A 15 7.85 -4.42 14.68
N VAL A 16 6.84 -4.79 13.89
CA VAL A 16 6.63 -6.19 13.46
C VAL A 16 7.79 -6.67 12.58
N LEU A 17 8.25 -5.85 11.62
CA LEU A 17 9.39 -6.18 10.76
C LEU A 17 10.69 -6.38 11.56
N LEU A 18 10.94 -5.51 12.55
CA LEU A 18 12.09 -5.64 13.44
C LEU A 18 11.98 -6.89 14.32
N ALA A 19 10.79 -7.18 14.85
CA ALA A 19 10.53 -8.40 15.62
C ALA A 19 10.75 -9.66 14.78
N HIS A 20 10.38 -9.63 13.48
CA HIS A 20 10.62 -10.73 12.54
C HIS A 20 12.10 -11.03 12.38
N VAL A 21 12.91 -10.03 12.09
CA VAL A 21 14.37 -10.20 12.02
C VAL A 21 14.93 -10.65 13.37
N ALA A 22 14.52 -10.02 14.47
CA ALA A 22 15.03 -10.34 15.81
C ALA A 22 14.74 -11.79 16.21
N LEU A 23 13.53 -12.31 15.93
CA LEU A 23 13.18 -13.70 16.24
C LEU A 23 14.05 -14.69 15.47
N LEU A 24 14.31 -14.46 14.19
CA LEU A 24 15.18 -15.36 13.41
C LEU A 24 16.63 -15.33 13.89
N LEU A 25 17.13 -14.16 14.32
CA LEU A 25 18.48 -14.03 14.87
C LEU A 25 18.60 -14.65 16.26
N LEU A 26 17.58 -14.50 17.12
CA LEU A 26 17.56 -15.08 18.45
C LEU A 26 17.48 -16.62 18.42
N TYR A 27 16.76 -17.17 17.45
CA TYR A 27 16.64 -18.61 17.24
C TYR A 27 17.58 -19.13 16.15
N TRP A 28 18.63 -18.38 15.81
CA TRP A 28 19.51 -18.71 14.69
C TRP A 28 19.98 -20.16 14.76
N ASP A 29 20.51 -20.60 15.90
CA ASP A 29 21.05 -21.96 16.06
C ASP A 29 20.00 -23.07 15.95
N SER A 30 18.73 -22.76 16.19
CA SER A 30 17.62 -23.72 16.08
C SER A 30 17.11 -23.88 14.64
N ILE A 31 17.44 -22.95 13.74
CA ILE A 31 17.05 -23.03 12.33
C ILE A 31 17.82 -24.20 11.67
N PRO A 32 17.13 -25.15 11.00
CA PRO A 32 17.77 -26.29 10.37
C PRO A 32 18.70 -25.88 9.23
N ASP A 33 19.67 -26.75 8.92
CA ASP A 33 20.51 -26.66 7.72
C ASP A 33 20.39 -27.99 6.98
N PRO A 34 19.78 -28.05 5.78
CA PRO A 34 19.34 -26.92 4.95
C PRO A 34 18.03 -26.24 5.42
N VAL A 35 17.78 -25.02 4.93
CA VAL A 35 16.56 -24.24 5.18
C VAL A 35 15.57 -24.37 4.01
N PRO A 36 14.24 -24.42 4.29
CA PRO A 36 13.24 -24.41 3.24
C PRO A 36 13.13 -22.99 2.63
N VAL A 37 13.13 -22.92 1.30
CA VAL A 37 13.03 -21.66 0.54
C VAL A 37 11.83 -21.61 -0.41
N HIS A 38 11.21 -22.75 -0.70
CA HIS A 38 9.98 -22.85 -1.47
C HIS A 38 9.05 -23.89 -0.84
N PHE A 39 7.75 -23.69 -1.03
CA PHE A 39 6.70 -24.58 -0.56
C PHE A 39 5.71 -24.82 -1.69
N ASP A 40 5.28 -26.07 -1.85
CA ASP A 40 4.29 -26.45 -2.83
C ASP A 40 2.85 -26.02 -2.42
N ALA A 41 1.87 -26.33 -3.27
CA ALA A 41 0.47 -26.01 -3.01
C ALA A 41 -0.12 -26.74 -1.78
N SER A 42 0.52 -27.82 -1.32
CA SER A 42 0.15 -28.54 -0.10
C SER A 42 0.84 -27.98 1.15
N GLY A 43 1.66 -26.93 0.99
CA GLY A 43 2.41 -26.29 2.06
C GLY A 43 3.62 -27.12 2.52
N GLN A 44 4.04 -28.10 1.74
CA GLN A 44 5.24 -28.89 2.01
C GLN A 44 6.46 -28.24 1.35
N ALA A 45 7.59 -28.26 2.03
CA ALA A 45 8.83 -27.72 1.48
C ALA A 45 9.38 -28.63 0.38
N ASP A 46 9.48 -28.11 -0.85
CA ASP A 46 9.92 -28.81 -2.05
C ASP A 46 11.26 -28.28 -2.59
N ARG A 47 11.76 -27.14 -2.06
CA ARG A 47 13.12 -26.63 -2.32
C ARG A 47 13.82 -26.23 -1.02
N TRP A 48 15.09 -26.60 -0.94
CA TRP A 48 15.95 -26.44 0.22
C TRP A 48 17.29 -25.84 -0.17
N GLU A 49 17.83 -24.95 0.66
CA GLU A 49 19.12 -24.29 0.42
C GLU A 49 20.00 -24.29 1.67
N PRO A 50 21.33 -24.14 1.55
CA PRO A 50 22.22 -24.03 2.69
C PRO A 50 21.83 -22.87 3.62
N LYS A 51 21.95 -23.07 4.92
CA LYS A 51 21.67 -22.03 5.91
C LYS A 51 22.69 -20.88 5.79
N THR A 52 22.26 -19.80 5.14
CA THR A 52 23.01 -18.55 5.04
C THR A 52 22.16 -17.39 5.57
N PRO A 53 22.78 -16.26 5.97
CA PRO A 53 22.02 -15.07 6.36
C PRO A 53 21.01 -14.63 5.30
N LEU A 54 21.37 -14.77 4.02
CA LEU A 54 20.49 -14.42 2.90
C LEU A 54 19.24 -15.31 2.85
N HIS A 55 19.40 -16.65 2.89
CA HIS A 55 18.26 -17.57 2.78
C HIS A 55 17.32 -17.49 4.00
N VAL A 56 17.88 -17.29 5.19
CA VAL A 56 17.08 -17.09 6.41
C VAL A 56 16.35 -15.74 6.37
N LEU A 57 17.03 -14.65 6.00
CA LEU A 57 16.43 -13.31 6.00
C LEU A 57 15.62 -12.98 4.73
N MET A 58 15.53 -13.89 3.76
CA MET A 58 14.82 -13.67 2.50
C MET A 58 13.37 -13.25 2.70
N MET A 59 12.65 -13.95 3.58
CA MET A 59 11.23 -13.67 3.82
C MET A 59 10.99 -12.36 4.58
N PRO A 60 11.78 -12.01 5.61
CA PRO A 60 11.82 -10.65 6.15
C PRO A 60 12.12 -9.57 5.09
N LEU A 61 13.09 -9.81 4.20
CA LEU A 61 13.45 -8.86 3.13
C LEU A 61 12.28 -8.65 2.17
N LEU A 62 11.56 -9.73 1.80
CA LEU A 62 10.36 -9.63 0.99
C LEU A 62 9.27 -8.82 1.70
N SER A 63 9.07 -9.06 2.99
CA SER A 63 8.12 -8.32 3.83
C SER A 63 8.46 -6.83 3.90
N VAL A 64 9.73 -6.48 4.12
CA VAL A 64 10.24 -5.09 4.08
C VAL A 64 10.01 -4.46 2.71
N GLY A 65 10.39 -5.15 1.63
CA GLY A 65 10.18 -4.67 0.26
C GLY A 65 8.71 -4.40 -0.05
N THR A 66 7.82 -5.29 0.41
CA THR A 66 6.36 -5.14 0.27
C THR A 66 5.86 -3.88 0.97
N VAL A 67 6.28 -3.64 2.22
CA VAL A 67 5.90 -2.44 2.97
C VAL A 67 6.47 -1.18 2.34
N LEU A 68 7.71 -1.21 1.84
CA LEU A 68 8.34 -0.08 1.14
C LEU A 68 7.61 0.27 -0.16
N LEU A 69 7.16 -0.74 -0.93
CA LEU A 69 6.31 -0.51 -2.09
C LEU A 69 5.04 0.24 -1.70
N MET A 70 4.36 -0.18 -0.62
CA MET A 70 3.15 0.49 -0.15
C MET A 70 3.42 1.94 0.24
N VAL A 71 4.53 2.22 0.95
CA VAL A 71 4.95 3.59 1.29
C VAL A 71 5.17 4.42 0.02
N ALA A 72 5.88 3.86 -0.98
CA ALA A 72 6.18 4.57 -2.21
C ALA A 72 4.91 4.87 -3.05
N CYS A 73 3.89 4.01 -2.93
CA CYS A 73 2.58 4.20 -3.56
C CYS A 73 1.64 5.13 -2.78
N LEU A 74 2.02 5.67 -1.61
CA LEU A 74 1.13 6.56 -0.84
C LEU A 74 0.90 7.90 -1.54
N PRO A 75 -0.35 8.34 -1.77
CA PRO A 75 -0.60 9.62 -2.40
C PRO A 75 -0.09 10.78 -1.53
N PRO A 76 0.68 11.73 -2.08
CA PRO A 76 1.17 12.86 -1.29
C PRO A 76 0.01 13.79 -0.92
N ARG A 77 0.04 14.35 0.29
CA ARG A 77 -0.99 15.27 0.79
C ARG A 77 -1.17 16.51 -0.09
N GLY A 78 -0.13 16.88 -0.82
CA GLY A 78 -0.17 17.99 -1.77
C GLY A 78 -1.15 17.78 -2.92
N LEU A 79 -1.60 16.55 -3.21
CA LEU A 79 -2.61 16.29 -4.24
C LEU A 79 -3.95 16.97 -3.95
N ALA A 80 -4.27 17.17 -2.68
CA ALA A 80 -5.49 17.86 -2.25
C ALA A 80 -5.35 19.39 -2.24
N ARG A 81 -4.19 19.93 -2.62
CA ARG A 81 -3.90 21.37 -2.56
C ARG A 81 -3.75 21.94 -3.97
N PRO A 82 -4.25 23.17 -4.21
CA PRO A 82 -4.03 23.84 -5.48
C PRO A 82 -2.53 24.04 -5.72
N GLN A 83 -2.12 23.79 -6.96
CA GLN A 83 -0.76 23.99 -7.45
C GLN A 83 -0.68 25.33 -8.19
N PRO A 84 0.51 25.97 -8.22
CA PRO A 84 0.72 27.16 -9.04
C PRO A 84 0.51 26.85 -10.52
N VAL A 85 -0.32 27.64 -11.19
CA VAL A 85 -0.53 27.59 -12.65
C VAL A 85 0.22 28.76 -13.28
N HIS A 86 1.04 28.49 -14.30
CA HIS A 86 1.80 29.55 -14.97
C HIS A 86 0.84 30.54 -15.66
N GLY A 87 1.04 31.84 -15.39
CA GLY A 87 0.30 32.92 -16.06
C GLY A 87 -1.02 33.35 -15.42
N ALA A 88 -1.40 32.80 -14.26
CA ALA A 88 -2.61 33.21 -13.55
C ALA A 88 -2.34 33.50 -12.06
N ALA A 89 -2.79 34.66 -11.56
CA ALA A 89 -2.53 35.12 -10.19
C ALA A 89 -3.36 34.39 -9.11
N SER A 90 -4.52 33.84 -9.48
CA SER A 90 -5.34 32.96 -8.65
C SER A 90 -6.31 32.22 -9.55
N VAL A 91 -6.06 30.94 -9.85
CA VAL A 91 -7.04 30.15 -10.60
C VAL A 91 -8.11 29.67 -9.60
N PRO A 92 -9.41 29.94 -9.86
CA PRO A 92 -10.49 29.35 -9.09
C PRO A 92 -10.33 27.82 -9.06
N TYR A 93 -10.49 27.23 -7.88
CA TYR A 93 -10.46 25.78 -7.74
C TYR A 93 -11.62 25.33 -6.87
N SER A 94 -12.13 24.14 -7.19
CA SER A 94 -13.20 23.51 -6.44
C SER A 94 -12.73 23.10 -5.04
N VAL A 95 -13.27 23.75 -4.01
CA VAL A 95 -12.99 23.43 -2.61
C VAL A 95 -13.57 22.06 -2.24
N SER A 96 -14.72 21.68 -2.81
CA SER A 96 -15.35 20.38 -2.59
C SER A 96 -14.49 19.24 -3.14
N VAL A 97 -13.89 19.41 -4.33
CA VAL A 97 -12.93 18.47 -4.92
C VAL A 97 -11.68 18.35 -4.05
N ALA A 98 -11.11 19.46 -3.60
CA ALA A 98 -9.95 19.44 -2.71
C ALA A 98 -10.22 18.66 -1.41
N GLN A 99 -11.40 18.87 -0.79
CA GLN A 99 -11.81 18.15 0.41
C GLN A 99 -12.02 16.64 0.17
N ARG A 100 -12.65 16.24 -0.95
CA ARG A 100 -12.78 14.83 -1.32
C ARG A 100 -11.42 14.17 -1.53
N VAL A 101 -10.52 14.84 -2.24
CA VAL A 101 -9.16 14.33 -2.45
C VAL A 101 -8.43 14.19 -1.12
N GLU A 102 -8.53 15.18 -0.21
CA GLU A 102 -7.97 15.08 1.15
C GLU A 102 -8.53 13.84 1.87
N GLN A 103 -9.84 13.64 1.86
CA GLN A 103 -10.50 12.49 2.48
C GLN A 103 -10.02 11.15 1.91
N VAL A 104 -9.95 11.02 0.57
CA VAL A 104 -9.48 9.80 -0.09
C VAL A 104 -8.02 9.53 0.27
N VAL A 105 -7.16 10.55 0.24
CA VAL A 105 -5.75 10.44 0.65
C VAL A 105 -5.63 9.91 2.08
N HIS A 106 -6.37 10.48 3.03
CA HIS A 106 -6.34 10.02 4.43
C HIS A 106 -6.81 8.57 4.59
N LEU A 107 -7.87 8.19 3.88
CA LEU A 107 -8.39 6.82 3.90
C LEU A 107 -7.39 5.84 3.29
N THR A 108 -6.77 6.17 2.15
CA THR A 108 -5.71 5.37 1.52
C THR A 108 -4.54 5.16 2.48
N TRP A 109 -4.05 6.22 3.14
CA TRP A 109 -2.94 6.10 4.08
C TRP A 109 -3.26 5.22 5.28
N ARG A 110 -4.47 5.33 5.83
CA ARG A 110 -4.91 4.50 6.97
C ARG A 110 -5.08 3.04 6.54
N PHE A 111 -5.70 2.81 5.39
CA PHE A 111 -5.91 1.47 4.85
C PHE A 111 -4.57 0.78 4.56
N LEU A 112 -3.70 1.42 3.78
CA LEU A 112 -2.38 0.86 3.45
C LEU A 112 -1.49 0.67 4.68
N GLY A 113 -1.59 1.53 5.68
CA GLY A 113 -0.84 1.34 6.93
C GLY A 113 -1.27 0.08 7.67
N TRP A 114 -2.57 -0.16 7.86
CA TRP A 114 -3.03 -1.38 8.52
C TRP A 114 -2.84 -2.63 7.64
N PHE A 115 -2.95 -2.48 6.33
CA PHE A 115 -2.59 -3.52 5.37
C PHE A 115 -1.11 -3.91 5.52
N ALA A 116 -0.21 -2.93 5.66
CA ALA A 116 1.21 -3.15 5.90
C ALA A 116 1.49 -3.88 7.21
N VAL A 117 0.74 -3.60 8.28
CA VAL A 117 0.82 -4.37 9.54
C VAL A 117 0.36 -5.81 9.30
N ALA A 118 -0.80 -6.00 8.68
CA ALA A 118 -1.38 -7.32 8.50
C ALA A 118 -0.52 -8.22 7.60
N ILE A 119 0.04 -7.68 6.52
CA ILE A 119 0.96 -8.42 5.64
C ILE A 119 2.28 -8.77 6.37
N ALA A 120 2.83 -7.84 7.17
CA ALA A 120 4.06 -8.09 7.91
C ALA A 120 3.85 -9.17 8.98
N VAL A 121 2.71 -9.17 9.66
CA VAL A 121 2.31 -10.24 10.60
C VAL A 121 2.13 -11.56 9.88
N ALA A 122 1.48 -11.58 8.71
CA ALA A 122 1.29 -12.80 7.93
C ALA A 122 2.64 -13.43 7.55
N PHE A 123 3.57 -12.62 7.01
CA PHE A 123 4.93 -13.07 6.70
C PHE A 123 5.69 -13.55 7.95
N LEU A 124 5.66 -12.80 9.05
CA LEU A 124 6.29 -13.18 10.32
C LEU A 124 5.79 -14.55 10.80
N VAL A 125 4.48 -14.72 10.88
CA VAL A 125 3.86 -15.95 11.41
C VAL A 125 4.15 -17.13 10.49
N SER A 126 4.01 -16.96 9.18
CA SER A 126 4.35 -18.01 8.21
C SER A 126 5.81 -18.43 8.34
N ASP A 127 6.73 -17.48 8.44
CA ASP A 127 8.16 -17.77 8.45
C ASP A 127 8.60 -18.44 9.77
N VAL A 128 8.16 -17.91 10.91
CA VAL A 128 8.50 -18.44 12.24
C VAL A 128 7.93 -19.83 12.45
N THR A 129 6.68 -20.08 12.07
CA THR A 129 6.04 -21.39 12.30
C THR A 129 6.57 -22.48 11.37
N THR A 130 7.05 -22.12 10.17
CA THR A 130 7.61 -23.09 9.22
C THR A 130 9.08 -23.40 9.47
N ARG A 131 9.89 -22.41 9.89
CA ARG A 131 11.36 -22.58 9.99
C ARG A 131 11.88 -22.88 11.38
N LEU A 132 11.16 -22.50 12.44
CA LEU A 132 11.63 -22.71 13.80
C LEU A 132 10.98 -23.98 14.40
N PRO A 133 11.78 -25.01 14.75
CA PRO A 133 11.24 -26.27 15.27
C PRO A 133 10.36 -26.11 16.51
N VAL A 134 10.69 -25.15 17.38
CA VAL A 134 9.91 -24.84 18.59
C VAL A 134 8.46 -24.41 18.28
N PHE A 135 8.21 -23.83 17.10
CA PHE A 135 6.90 -23.39 16.65
C PHE A 135 6.27 -24.30 15.59
N ALA A 136 6.88 -25.45 15.28
CA ALA A 136 6.39 -26.36 14.23
C ALA A 136 4.97 -26.89 14.51
N HIS A 137 4.62 -27.12 15.78
CA HIS A 137 3.26 -27.51 16.18
C HIS A 137 2.20 -26.43 15.85
N MET A 138 2.62 -25.19 15.60
CA MET A 138 1.76 -24.07 15.22
C MET A 138 1.71 -23.81 13.72
N GLN A 139 2.25 -24.69 12.88
CA GLN A 139 2.28 -24.51 11.41
C GLN A 139 0.91 -24.23 10.78
N TRP A 140 -0.18 -24.72 11.37
CA TRP A 140 -1.54 -24.43 10.93
C TRP A 140 -1.90 -22.93 10.99
N LEU A 141 -1.19 -22.13 11.79
CA LEU A 141 -1.37 -20.68 11.85
C LEU A 141 -0.96 -19.99 10.55
N ALA A 142 -0.02 -20.56 9.78
CA ALA A 142 0.42 -19.96 8.53
C ALA A 142 -0.73 -19.86 7.51
N PRO A 143 -1.42 -20.93 7.09
CA PRO A 143 -2.59 -20.79 6.20
C PRO A 143 -3.73 -20.01 6.87
N ALA A 144 -3.95 -20.18 8.18
CA ALA A 144 -5.01 -19.46 8.89
C ALA A 144 -4.83 -17.93 8.88
N VAL A 145 -3.59 -17.44 9.05
CA VAL A 145 -3.30 -16.00 9.03
C VAL A 145 -3.48 -15.41 7.63
N TRP A 146 -3.17 -16.17 6.56
CA TRP A 146 -3.42 -15.74 5.18
C TRP A 146 -4.91 -15.69 4.82
N VAL A 147 -5.69 -16.66 5.30
CA VAL A 147 -7.16 -16.61 5.18
C VAL A 147 -7.72 -15.42 5.95
N GLY A 148 -7.30 -15.24 7.21
CA GLY A 148 -7.71 -14.11 8.04
C GLY A 148 -7.33 -12.75 7.42
N PHE A 149 -6.12 -12.64 6.88
CA PHE A 149 -5.65 -11.48 6.12
C PHE A 149 -6.55 -11.21 4.91
N THR A 150 -6.86 -12.23 4.11
CA THR A 150 -7.70 -12.09 2.91
C THR A 150 -9.10 -11.60 3.28
N VAL A 151 -9.71 -12.20 4.31
CA VAL A 151 -11.01 -11.76 4.83
C VAL A 151 -10.95 -10.32 5.33
N LEU A 152 -9.91 -9.95 6.08
CA LEU A 152 -9.71 -8.59 6.58
C LEU A 152 -9.60 -7.57 5.43
N VAL A 153 -8.89 -7.92 4.35
CA VAL A 153 -8.76 -7.07 3.17
C VAL A 153 -10.10 -6.89 2.45
N ILE A 154 -10.84 -7.98 2.24
CA ILE A 154 -12.16 -7.94 1.58
C ILE A 154 -13.15 -7.13 2.42
N VAL A 155 -13.31 -7.49 3.70
CA VAL A 155 -14.24 -6.82 4.62
C VAL A 155 -13.83 -5.37 4.83
N GLY A 156 -12.54 -5.09 5.02
CA GLY A 156 -12.02 -3.74 5.17
C GLY A 156 -12.31 -2.86 3.95
N SER A 157 -12.12 -3.41 2.74
CA SER A 157 -12.43 -2.72 1.48
C SER A 157 -13.93 -2.46 1.34
N LEU A 158 -14.78 -3.43 1.70
CA LEU A 158 -16.23 -3.28 1.68
C LEU A 158 -16.71 -2.24 2.70
N VAL A 159 -16.18 -2.25 3.92
CA VAL A 159 -16.49 -1.25 4.95
C VAL A 159 -16.08 0.15 4.51
N LEU A 160 -14.91 0.30 3.86
CA LEU A 160 -14.49 1.58 3.30
C LEU A 160 -15.44 2.06 2.20
N LEU A 161 -15.88 1.17 1.31
CA LEU A 161 -16.86 1.47 0.27
C LEU A 161 -18.17 1.96 0.87
N VAL A 162 -18.75 1.21 1.83
CA VAL A 162 -20.03 1.56 2.49
C VAL A 162 -19.93 2.86 3.28
N ARG A 163 -18.82 3.08 4.00
CA ARG A 163 -18.61 4.31 4.76
C ARG A 163 -18.46 5.53 3.86
N GLN A 164 -17.83 5.39 2.69
CA GLN A 164 -17.73 6.50 1.74
C GLN A 164 -19.07 6.82 1.08
N THR A 165 -19.88 5.82 0.73
CA THR A 165 -21.23 6.05 0.18
C THR A 165 -22.20 6.64 1.22
N SER A 166 -21.98 6.35 2.50
CA SER A 166 -22.82 6.82 3.62
C SER A 166 -22.33 8.13 4.27
N SER A 167 -21.10 8.57 3.98
CA SER A 167 -20.56 9.84 4.48
C SER A 167 -21.38 11.01 3.93
N LYS A 168 -21.45 12.13 4.68
CA LYS A 168 -22.08 13.38 4.22
C LYS A 168 -21.59 13.67 2.79
N LYS A 169 -22.53 13.67 1.84
CA LYS A 169 -22.23 14.00 0.45
C LYS A 169 -21.68 15.41 0.44
N ILE A 170 -20.41 15.55 0.09
CA ILE A 170 -19.85 16.87 -0.21
C ILE A 170 -20.56 17.30 -1.49
N GLU A 171 -21.39 18.35 -1.37
CA GLU A 171 -22.19 18.82 -2.50
C GLU A 171 -21.27 19.33 -3.62
N PRO A 172 -21.53 18.93 -4.88
CA PRO A 172 -20.77 19.43 -6.01
C PRO A 172 -20.91 20.94 -6.14
N ASP A 173 -19.81 21.63 -6.40
CA ASP A 173 -19.85 23.05 -6.74
C ASP A 173 -20.07 23.25 -8.24
N ALA A 174 -20.35 24.49 -8.64
CA ALA A 174 -20.67 24.82 -10.04
C ALA A 174 -19.54 24.45 -11.02
N GLU A 175 -18.27 24.52 -10.58
CA GLU A 175 -17.14 24.12 -11.40
C GLU A 175 -17.06 22.60 -11.59
N GLU A 176 -17.45 21.82 -10.58
CA GLU A 176 -17.48 20.37 -10.68
C GLU A 176 -18.61 19.87 -11.59
N VAL A 177 -19.78 20.51 -11.54
CA VAL A 177 -20.89 20.23 -12.45
C VAL A 177 -20.47 20.47 -13.90
N ALA A 178 -19.70 21.51 -14.16
CA ALA A 178 -19.17 21.82 -15.49
C ALA A 178 -18.15 20.79 -16.02
N ARG A 179 -17.54 19.96 -15.15
CA ARG A 179 -16.55 18.92 -15.51
C ARG A 179 -17.14 17.50 -15.56
N ALA A 180 -18.44 17.33 -15.30
CA ALA A 180 -19.05 16.02 -15.10
C ALA A 180 -19.02 15.10 -16.34
N ASP A 181 -18.82 15.67 -17.52
CA ASP A 181 -18.87 14.97 -18.82
C ASP A 181 -17.49 14.49 -19.33
N ASP A 182 -16.39 14.77 -18.61
CA ASP A 182 -15.06 14.39 -19.06
C ASP A 182 -14.78 12.88 -18.87
N GLU A 183 -14.42 12.21 -19.96
CA GLU A 183 -14.04 10.79 -19.92
C GLU A 183 -12.58 10.61 -19.48
N PHE A 184 -12.39 10.11 -18.26
CA PHE A 184 -11.07 9.91 -17.67
C PHE A 184 -10.51 8.52 -17.96
N LEU A 185 -9.65 8.41 -18.96
CA LEU A 185 -8.94 7.18 -19.32
C LEU A 185 -8.02 6.73 -18.17
N LEU A 186 -8.22 5.52 -17.66
CA LEU A 186 -7.39 4.89 -16.61
C LEU A 186 -7.19 5.70 -15.32
N GLY A 187 -8.01 6.72 -15.06
CA GLY A 187 -7.89 7.57 -13.87
C GLY A 187 -6.78 8.61 -13.97
N VAL A 188 -6.39 8.98 -15.20
CA VAL A 188 -5.43 10.05 -15.48
C VAL A 188 -6.05 11.01 -16.48
N TYR A 189 -5.75 12.30 -16.35
CA TYR A 189 -6.13 13.33 -17.31
C TYR A 189 -5.03 14.38 -17.47
N ASN A 190 -5.16 15.25 -18.47
CA ASN A 190 -4.15 16.24 -18.79
C ASN A 190 -4.75 17.63 -18.93
N ALA A 191 -4.71 18.41 -17.86
CA ALA A 191 -5.14 19.80 -17.87
C ALA A 191 -4.07 20.68 -17.20
N PRO A 192 -3.11 21.24 -17.97
CA PRO A 192 -2.06 22.10 -17.42
C PRO A 192 -2.58 23.37 -16.74
N ASN A 193 -3.76 23.84 -17.16
CA ASN A 193 -4.41 25.04 -16.64
C ASN A 193 -5.25 24.78 -15.37
N ASP A 194 -5.49 23.51 -15.03
CA ASP A 194 -6.21 23.14 -13.83
C ASP A 194 -5.24 23.15 -12.63
N PRO A 195 -5.47 23.96 -11.59
CA PRO A 195 -4.59 24.02 -10.42
C PRO A 195 -4.59 22.72 -9.61
N MET A 196 -5.59 21.84 -9.75
CA MET A 196 -5.63 20.60 -9.00
C MET A 196 -4.71 19.53 -9.61
N ALA A 197 -3.83 18.96 -8.77
CA ALA A 197 -2.97 17.84 -9.16
C ALA A 197 -3.69 16.49 -9.18
N ALA A 198 -4.83 16.40 -8.50
CA ALA A 198 -5.76 15.29 -8.57
C ALA A 198 -7.17 15.77 -8.29
N ILE A 199 -8.14 15.06 -8.85
CA ILE A 199 -9.57 15.32 -8.64
C ILE A 199 -10.26 14.01 -8.23
N SER A 200 -11.45 14.15 -7.66
CA SER A 200 -12.36 13.05 -7.37
C SER A 200 -13.76 13.49 -7.75
N VAL A 201 -14.39 12.72 -8.66
CA VAL A 201 -15.71 13.05 -9.21
C VAL A 201 -16.83 12.55 -8.28
N PRO A 202 -17.99 13.22 -8.23
CA PRO A 202 -19.07 12.86 -7.31
C PRO A 202 -19.66 11.48 -7.60
N SER A 203 -19.69 11.11 -8.89
CA SER A 203 -20.18 9.81 -9.35
C SER A 203 -19.30 8.65 -8.92
N ARG A 204 -18.01 8.91 -8.60
CA ARG A 204 -17.01 7.91 -8.18
C ARG A 204 -16.08 8.48 -7.10
N PRO A 205 -16.59 8.74 -5.87
CA PRO A 205 -15.86 9.48 -4.84
C PRO A 205 -14.66 8.70 -4.27
N THR A 206 -14.61 7.38 -4.49
CA THR A 206 -13.48 6.52 -4.13
C THR A 206 -12.30 6.66 -5.08
N ARG A 207 -12.53 7.18 -6.29
CA ARG A 207 -11.54 7.22 -7.35
C ARG A 207 -10.77 8.52 -7.29
N LEU A 208 -9.45 8.39 -7.17
CA LEU A 208 -8.52 9.48 -7.36
C LEU A 208 -8.13 9.53 -8.84
N ILE A 209 -8.32 10.68 -9.47
CA ILE A 209 -8.00 10.90 -10.89
C ILE A 209 -6.83 11.89 -10.93
N ILE A 210 -5.68 11.46 -11.44
CA ILE A 210 -4.44 12.23 -11.37
C ILE A 210 -4.28 13.14 -12.59
N ASN A 211 -3.97 14.42 -12.35
CA ASN A 211 -3.65 15.37 -13.40
C ASN A 211 -2.17 15.26 -13.79
N ARG A 212 -1.87 14.70 -14.96
CA ARG A 212 -0.49 14.64 -15.49
C ARG A 212 0.02 15.97 -16.01
N GLY A 213 -0.88 16.95 -16.22
CA GLY A 213 -0.52 18.32 -16.60
C GLY A 213 0.18 19.08 -15.48
N GLN A 214 -0.04 18.64 -14.23
CA GLN A 214 0.62 19.20 -13.05
C GLN A 214 1.90 18.44 -12.68
N ARG A 215 2.95 19.17 -12.28
CA ARG A 215 4.25 18.59 -11.90
C ARG A 215 4.11 17.55 -10.78
N LEU A 216 3.31 17.85 -9.76
CA LEU A 216 3.09 16.95 -8.62
C LEU A 216 2.39 15.65 -9.05
N GLY A 217 1.35 15.74 -9.88
CA GLY A 217 0.64 14.57 -10.41
C GLY A 217 1.55 13.69 -11.27
N LYS A 218 2.36 14.29 -12.15
CA LYS A 218 3.37 13.59 -12.95
C LYS A 218 4.42 12.88 -12.10
N GLN A 219 4.97 13.55 -11.09
CA GLN A 219 5.95 12.96 -10.16
C GLN A 219 5.35 11.79 -9.38
N TYR A 220 4.10 11.91 -8.93
CA TYR A 220 3.41 10.84 -8.22
C TYR A 220 3.20 9.60 -9.09
N LEU A 221 2.68 9.77 -10.32
CA LEU A 221 2.49 8.67 -11.27
C LEU A 221 3.82 7.98 -11.60
N MET A 222 4.87 8.76 -11.89
CA MET A 222 6.20 8.22 -12.16
C MET A 222 6.73 7.41 -10.98
N ARG A 223 6.58 7.94 -9.75
CA ARG A 223 7.00 7.24 -8.53
C ARG A 223 6.26 5.92 -8.37
N MET A 224 4.94 5.88 -8.58
CA MET A 224 4.17 4.63 -8.53
C MET A 224 4.68 3.60 -9.54
N VAL A 225 4.80 3.99 -10.81
CA VAL A 225 5.24 3.08 -11.88
C VAL A 225 6.64 2.54 -11.61
N VAL A 226 7.59 3.42 -11.28
CA VAL A 226 8.96 3.03 -10.96
C VAL A 226 9.00 2.09 -9.75
N SER A 227 8.21 2.37 -8.71
CA SER A 227 8.19 1.52 -7.50
C SER A 227 7.61 0.15 -7.78
N ILE A 228 6.54 0.05 -8.57
CA ILE A 228 5.96 -1.24 -8.98
C ILE A 228 6.96 -2.03 -9.79
N VAL A 229 7.58 -1.42 -10.81
CA VAL A 229 8.60 -2.09 -11.64
C VAL A 229 9.78 -2.55 -10.80
N ALA A 230 10.33 -1.68 -9.95
CA ALA A 230 11.45 -2.00 -9.08
C ALA A 230 11.10 -3.15 -8.12
N TYR A 231 9.90 -3.13 -7.53
CA TYR A 231 9.44 -4.20 -6.65
C TYR A 231 9.23 -5.52 -7.41
N THR A 232 8.66 -5.49 -8.61
CA THR A 232 8.52 -6.69 -9.44
C THR A 232 9.88 -7.29 -9.77
N LEU A 233 10.85 -6.48 -10.20
CA LEU A 233 12.22 -6.94 -10.46
C LEU A 233 12.87 -7.51 -9.19
N PHE A 234 12.66 -6.88 -8.04
CA PHE A 234 13.10 -7.40 -6.75
C PHE A 234 12.48 -8.77 -6.45
N THR A 235 11.18 -8.96 -6.63
CA THR A 235 10.53 -10.27 -6.39
C THR A 235 10.99 -11.35 -7.36
N VAL A 236 11.26 -11.00 -8.62
CA VAL A 236 11.81 -11.94 -9.62
C VAL A 236 13.24 -12.34 -9.24
N LEU A 237 14.06 -11.39 -8.81
CA LEU A 237 15.40 -11.67 -8.32
C LEU A 237 15.37 -12.57 -7.09
N VAL A 238 14.51 -12.28 -6.11
CA VAL A 238 14.32 -13.09 -4.90
C VAL A 238 13.89 -14.52 -5.25
N ALA A 239 12.99 -14.69 -6.22
CA ALA A 239 12.55 -16.02 -6.66
C ALA A 239 13.60 -16.80 -7.45
N ALA A 240 14.58 -16.12 -8.05
CA ALA A 240 15.68 -16.72 -8.80
C ALA A 240 16.89 -17.10 -7.92
N LEU A 241 16.95 -16.56 -6.70
CA LEU A 241 17.89 -16.96 -5.65
C LEU A 241 17.39 -18.25 -4.97
#